data_AF-A0A5K3FYT6-F1
#
_entry.id   AF-A0A5K3FYT6-F1
#
_cell.length_a   1.000
_cell.length_b   1.000
_cell.length_c   1.000
_cell.angle_alpha   90.00
_cell.angle_beta   90.00
_cell.angle_gamma   90.00
#
_symmetry.space_group_name_H-M   'P 1'
#
loop_
_entity.id
_entity.type
_entity.pdbx_description
1 polymer ?
#
loop_
_entity_poly.entity_id
_entity_poly.type
_entity_poly.pdbx_seq_one_letter_code
_entity_poly.pdbx_strand_id
1 'polypeptide(L)'
;MFVIQMASVIFIFVNQKKFTCCGGFNYTDWKTVPASCCANVILPCTNPYPVGCGQATFEVFRPYLTSMGIVSLVMAILEIVAVFAACLLTSKSDQMKPSSQPFTGSQ
;
A
#
# COMPACT_ATOMS: atom_id res chain seq x y z
N MET A 1 12.09 6.29 -2.41
CA MET A 1 12.37 4.86 -2.10
C MET A 1 11.35 4.24 -1.14
N PHE A 2 10.94 4.90 -0.05
CA PHE A 2 9.95 4.36 0.90
C PHE A 2 8.59 3.95 0.30
N VAL A 3 8.07 4.71 -0.67
CA VAL A 3 6.77 4.40 -1.34
C VAL A 3 6.81 3.06 -2.10
N ILE A 4 7.97 2.70 -2.66
CA ILE A 4 8.18 1.46 -3.42
C ILE A 4 8.20 0.24 -2.47
N GLN A 5 8.78 0.38 -1.28
CA GLN A 5 8.73 -0.64 -0.23
C GLN A 5 7.31 -0.88 0.29
N MET A 6 6.50 0.18 0.47
CA MET A 6 5.12 0.05 0.95
C MET A 6 4.17 -0.61 -0.05
N ALA A 7 4.31 -0.29 -1.34
CA ALA A 7 3.57 -0.96 -2.41
C ALA A 7 3.87 -2.48 -2.43
N SER A 8 5.10 -2.86 -2.11
CA SER A 8 5.53 -4.25 -2.03
C SER A 8 4.83 -5.00 -0.89
N VAL A 9 4.65 -4.36 0.28
CA VAL A 9 3.92 -4.95 1.43
C VAL A 9 2.44 -5.15 1.11
N ILE A 10 1.81 -4.20 0.38
CA ILE A 10 0.41 -4.31 -0.06
C ILE A 10 0.24 -5.48 -1.04
N PHE A 11 1.12 -5.60 -2.04
CA PHE A 11 1.08 -6.70 -3.02
C PHE A 11 1.33 -8.07 -2.37
N ILE A 12 2.22 -8.15 -1.37
CA ILE A 12 2.44 -9.38 -0.60
C ILE A 12 1.19 -9.74 0.20
N PHE A 13 0.57 -8.80 0.90
CA PHE A 13 -0.65 -9.08 1.69
C PHE A 13 -1.80 -9.63 0.84
N VAL A 14 -2.01 -9.08 -0.36
CA VAL A 14 -3.08 -9.54 -1.28
C VAL A 14 -2.84 -10.96 -1.82
N ASN A 15 -1.59 -11.43 -1.89
CA ASN A 15 -1.23 -12.68 -2.57
C ASN A 15 -0.93 -13.90 -1.67
N GLN A 16 -1.04 -13.79 -0.35
CA GLN A 16 -0.55 -14.85 0.55
C GLN A 16 -1.59 -15.93 0.87
N LYS A 17 -2.27 -16.52 -0.12
CA LYS A 17 -3.02 -17.82 -0.02
C LYS A 17 -3.96 -18.09 1.20
N LYS A 18 -4.26 -17.13 2.09
CA LYS A 18 -4.77 -17.39 3.46
C LYS A 18 -5.91 -16.49 3.93
N PHE A 19 -6.60 -15.79 3.05
CA PHE A 19 -7.86 -15.20 3.50
C PHE A 19 -8.90 -16.32 3.52
N THR A 20 -9.30 -16.72 4.73
CA THR A 20 -10.42 -17.62 5.01
C THR A 20 -11.72 -16.90 4.63
N CYS A 21 -11.88 -16.62 3.34
CA CYS A 21 -12.93 -15.81 2.75
C CYS A 21 -13.43 -16.46 1.46
N CYS A 22 -14.63 -16.08 1.02
CA CYS A 22 -15.20 -16.54 -0.23
C CYS A 22 -15.95 -15.43 -0.96
N GLY A 23 -15.62 -15.24 -2.24
CA GLY A 23 -16.24 -14.21 -3.07
C GLY A 23 -15.76 -12.79 -2.73
N GLY A 24 -16.32 -11.79 -3.40
CA GLY A 24 -16.02 -10.38 -3.13
C GLY A 24 -16.71 -9.93 -1.85
N PHE A 25 -18.01 -10.19 -1.78
CA PHE A 25 -18.88 -9.91 -0.63
C PHE A 25 -19.32 -11.19 0.08
N ASN A 26 -19.63 -12.25 -0.68
CA ASN A 26 -20.06 -13.54 -0.11
C ASN A 26 -19.87 -14.71 -1.09
N TYR A 27 -20.03 -15.95 -0.62
CA TYR A 27 -19.95 -17.16 -1.45
C TYR A 27 -21.01 -17.20 -2.57
N THR A 28 -22.10 -16.45 -2.43
CA THR A 28 -23.17 -16.30 -3.45
C THR A 28 -22.70 -15.59 -4.71
N ASP A 29 -21.56 -14.90 -4.67
CA ASP A 29 -20.93 -14.30 -5.85
C ASP A 29 -20.50 -15.38 -6.87
N TRP A 30 -20.39 -16.63 -6.42
CA TRP A 30 -20.05 -17.78 -7.26
C TRP A 30 -21.29 -18.60 -7.60
N LYS A 31 -21.48 -18.88 -8.90
CA LYS A 31 -22.46 -19.89 -9.35
C LYS A 31 -22.07 -21.31 -8.91
N THR A 32 -20.78 -21.58 -8.88
CA THR A 32 -20.17 -22.82 -8.36
C THR A 32 -19.01 -22.43 -7.46
N VAL A 33 -19.13 -22.73 -6.17
CA VAL A 33 -18.11 -22.34 -5.17
C VAL A 33 -16.79 -23.08 -5.43
N PRO A 34 -15.67 -22.38 -5.64
CA PRO A 34 -14.37 -23.01 -5.87
C PRO A 34 -13.84 -23.64 -4.57
N ALA A 35 -12.99 -24.66 -4.70
CA ALA A 35 -12.43 -25.37 -3.54
C ALA A 35 -11.58 -24.46 -2.62
N SER A 36 -11.05 -23.34 -3.12
CA SER A 36 -10.32 -22.34 -2.34
C SER A 36 -11.17 -21.63 -1.28
N CYS A 37 -12.50 -21.63 -1.44
CA CYS A 37 -13.44 -21.07 -0.47
C CYS A 37 -13.72 -21.98 0.73
N CYS A 38 -13.05 -23.13 0.82
CA CYS A 38 -13.42 -24.23 1.71
C CYS A 38 -12.20 -24.70 2.48
N ALA A 39 -12.33 -24.88 3.80
CA ALA A 39 -11.20 -25.20 4.69
C ALA A 39 -10.41 -26.45 4.29
N ASN A 40 -11.07 -27.44 3.68
CA ASN A 40 -10.46 -28.72 3.31
C ASN A 40 -10.26 -28.90 1.79
N VAL A 41 -10.58 -27.90 0.96
CA VAL A 41 -10.45 -27.99 -0.52
C VAL A 41 -11.25 -29.16 -1.12
N ILE A 42 -12.32 -29.61 -0.45
CA ILE A 42 -13.16 -30.74 -0.88
C ILE A 42 -14.43 -30.20 -1.55
N LEU A 43 -14.74 -30.71 -2.75
CA LEU A 43 -16.02 -30.50 -3.43
C LEU A 43 -16.94 -31.71 -3.20
N PRO A 44 -18.27 -31.51 -3.06
CA PRO A 44 -18.95 -30.23 -2.97
C PRO A 44 -18.71 -29.54 -1.62
N CYS A 45 -18.50 -28.22 -1.66
CA CYS A 45 -18.21 -27.44 -0.46
C CYS A 45 -19.47 -27.28 0.40
N THR A 46 -19.56 -28.03 1.50
CA THR A 46 -20.72 -27.96 2.41
C THR A 46 -20.69 -26.73 3.32
N ASN A 47 -19.51 -26.19 3.61
CA ASN A 47 -19.33 -25.06 4.53
C ASN A 47 -18.35 -24.02 3.96
N PRO A 48 -18.81 -23.14 3.05
CA PRO A 48 -17.98 -22.05 2.53
C PRO A 48 -17.71 -20.98 3.59
N TYR A 49 -16.60 -20.25 3.44
CA TYR A 49 -16.35 -19.11 4.33
C TYR A 49 -17.45 -18.04 4.19
N PRO A 50 -18.06 -17.59 5.31
CA PRO A 50 -19.17 -16.64 5.27
C PRO A 50 -18.73 -15.20 5.03
N VAL A 51 -17.43 -14.91 5.13
CA VAL A 51 -16.87 -13.57 4.95
C VAL A 51 -16.40 -13.37 3.52
N GLY A 52 -16.77 -12.26 2.92
CA GLY A 52 -16.26 -11.82 1.62
C GLY A 52 -14.79 -11.44 1.71
N CYS A 53 -14.04 -11.72 0.65
CA CYS A 53 -12.62 -11.38 0.59
C CYS A 53 -12.36 -9.87 0.57
N GLY A 54 -13.30 -9.07 0.05
CA GLY A 54 -13.23 -7.61 0.13
C GLY A 54 -13.25 -7.12 1.58
N GLN A 55 -14.17 -7.64 2.38
CA GLN A 55 -14.29 -7.29 3.79
C GLN A 55 -13.12 -7.84 4.62
N ALA A 56 -12.72 -9.09 4.41
CA ALA A 56 -11.58 -9.70 5.11
C ALA A 56 -10.27 -8.93 4.82
N THR A 57 -10.08 -8.49 3.58
CA THR A 57 -8.94 -7.66 3.21
C THR A 57 -9.04 -6.29 3.88
N PHE A 58 -10.18 -5.62 3.81
CA PHE A 58 -10.35 -4.30 4.39
C PHE A 58 -10.11 -4.28 5.90
N GLU A 59 -10.61 -5.26 6.65
CA GLU A 59 -10.37 -5.37 8.10
C GLU A 59 -8.88 -5.54 8.43
N VAL A 60 -8.16 -6.32 7.64
CA VAL A 60 -6.72 -6.48 7.80
C VAL A 60 -5.97 -5.19 7.48
N PHE A 61 -6.36 -4.48 6.42
CA PHE A 61 -5.70 -3.24 6.01
C PHE A 61 -6.02 -2.03 6.90
N ARG A 62 -7.21 -1.99 7.50
CA ARG A 62 -7.70 -0.86 8.30
C ARG A 62 -6.69 -0.32 9.33
N PRO A 63 -6.08 -1.14 10.22
CA PRO A 63 -5.10 -0.64 11.18
C PRO A 63 -3.80 -0.17 10.52
N TYR A 64 -3.37 -0.83 9.43
CA TYR A 64 -2.17 -0.43 8.70
C TYR A 64 -2.36 0.90 8.00
N LEU A 65 -3.51 1.13 7.34
CA LEU A 65 -3.81 2.38 6.65
C LEU A 65 -3.71 3.59 7.59
N THR A 66 -4.24 3.47 8.81
CA THR A 66 -4.12 4.53 9.82
C THR A 66 -2.66 4.76 10.21
N SER A 67 -1.89 3.70 10.48
CA SER A 67 -0.47 3.83 10.82
C SER A 67 0.36 4.41 9.66
N MET A 68 0.10 3.98 8.43
CA MET A 68 0.80 4.45 7.23
C MET A 68 0.52 5.92 6.97
N GLY A 69 -0.72 6.37 7.16
CA GLY A 69 -1.10 7.77 7.00
C GLY A 69 -0.26 8.69 7.89
N ILE A 70 -0.11 8.34 9.16
CA ILE A 70 0.68 9.13 10.11
C ILE A 70 2.16 9.17 9.70
N VAL A 71 2.75 8.02 9.36
CA VAL A 71 4.16 7.94 8.95
C VAL A 71 4.41 8.75 7.67
N SER A 72 3.49 8.67 6.69
CA SER A 72 3.60 9.43 5.45
C SER A 72 3.54 10.94 5.68
N LEU A 73 2.70 11.40 6.60
CA LEU A 73 2.57 12.81 6.94
C LEU A 73 3.86 13.36 7.57
N VAL A 74 4.45 12.62 8.52
CA VAL A 74 5.72 13.00 9.15
C VAL A 74 6.83 13.08 8.10
N MET A 75 6.93 12.10 7.20
CA MET A 75 7.91 12.10 6.13
C MET A 75 7.73 13.29 5.17
N ALA A 76 6.50 13.61 4.79
CA ALA A 76 6.23 14.76 3.92
C ALA A 76 6.73 16.08 4.55
N ILE A 77 6.55 16.26 5.86
CA ILE A 77 7.06 17.44 6.57
C ILE A 77 8.60 17.48 6.55
N LEU A 78 9.26 16.35 6.80
CA LEU A 78 10.73 16.26 6.76
C LEU A 78 11.29 16.58 5.38
N GLU A 79 10.65 16.10 4.31
CA GLU A 79 11.04 16.38 2.93
C GLU A 79 10.89 17.88 2.60
N ILE A 80 9.79 18.50 3.02
CA ILE A 80 9.58 19.95 2.84
C ILE A 80 10.69 20.74 3.57
N VAL A 81 10.97 20.41 4.83
CA VAL A 81 12.04 21.08 5.61
C VAL A 81 13.40 20.91 4.94
N ALA A 82 13.71 19.72 4.41
CA ALA A 82 14.95 19.46 3.69
C ALA A 82 15.10 20.32 2.44
N VAL A 83 14.02 20.45 1.64
CA VAL A 83 14.01 21.32 0.44
C VAL A 83 14.22 22.79 0.83
N PHE A 84 13.50 23.27 1.85
CA PHE A 84 13.68 24.65 2.33
C PHE A 84 15.11 24.90 2.81
N ALA A 85 15.69 23.99 3.58
CA ALA A 85 17.08 24.12 4.04
C ALA A 85 18.07 24.14 2.87
N ALA A 86 17.87 23.29 1.85
CA ALA A 86 18.71 23.27 0.65
C ALA A 86 18.63 24.59 -0.13
N CYS A 87 17.42 25.16 -0.31
CA CYS A 87 17.25 26.45 -0.96
C CYS A 87 17.94 27.58 -0.20
N LEU A 88 17.85 27.58 1.13
CA LEU A 88 18.51 28.58 1.96
C LEU A 88 20.04 28.45 1.88
N LEU A 89 20.60 27.25 1.96
CA LEU A 89 22.04 27.04 1.84
C LEU A 89 22.58 27.48 0.48
N THR A 90 21.89 27.15 -0.61
CA THR A 90 22.29 27.57 -1.97
C THR A 90 22.28 29.10 -2.11
N SER A 91 21.29 29.79 -1.54
CA SER A 91 21.22 31.26 -1.59
C SER A 91 22.38 31.95 -0.85
N LYS A 92 22.98 31.28 0.15
CA LYS A 92 24.14 31.79 0.90
C LYS A 92 25.45 31.51 0.16
N SER A 93 25.51 30.46 -0.65
CA SER A 93 26.66 30.12 -1.50
C SER A 93 26.69 30.86 -2.85
N ASP A 94 25.60 31.51 -3.29
CA ASP A 94 25.53 32.23 -4.58
C ASP A 94 26.41 33.49 -4.64
N GLN A 95 26.90 33.98 -3.49
CA GLN A 95 27.95 35.02 -3.42
C GLN A 95 29.35 34.50 -3.84
N MET A 96 29.47 33.24 -4.29
CA MET A 96 30.70 32.60 -4.77
C MET A 96 30.40 31.68 -5.98
N LYS A 97 30.15 32.23 -7.18
CA LYS A 97 29.71 31.51 -8.41
C LYS A 97 30.90 30.90 -9.20
N PRO A 98 30.85 29.64 -9.73
CA PRO A 98 30.04 29.24 -10.90
C PRO A 98 29.25 27.91 -10.83
N SER A 99 27.94 28.01 -11.14
CA SER A 99 27.09 27.15 -11.99
C SER A 99 27.39 25.64 -12.17
N SER A 100 26.58 24.77 -11.55
CA SER A 100 26.04 23.51 -12.13
C SER A 100 25.15 22.83 -11.07
N GLN A 101 23.86 22.59 -11.24
CA GLN A 101 23.11 22.06 -12.37
C GLN A 101 21.71 22.70 -12.48
N PRO A 102 21.18 22.89 -13.70
CA PRO A 102 19.75 23.12 -13.91
C PRO A 102 19.02 21.78 -13.76
N PHE A 103 18.07 21.66 -12.84
CA PHE A 103 17.04 20.62 -12.95
C PHE A 103 15.97 21.13 -13.93
N THR A 104 16.31 21.15 -15.21
CA THR A 104 15.31 21.06 -16.28
C THR A 104 14.88 19.59 -16.34
N GLY A 105 13.74 19.31 -15.74
CA GLY A 105 13.05 18.04 -15.81
C GLY A 105 11.55 18.30 -15.81
N SER A 106 11.07 18.79 -16.95
CA SER A 106 9.67 18.67 -17.38
C SER A 106 9.32 17.20 -17.57
N GLN A 107 8.12 16.83 -17.08
CA GLN A 107 7.41 15.54 -17.10
C GLN A 107 7.46 14.74 -15.80
#